data_AF-A0A812NFE5-F1
#
_entry.id   AF-A0A812NFE5-F1
#
_cell.length_a   1.000
_cell.length_b   1.000
_cell.length_c   1.000
_cell.angle_alpha   90.00
_cell.angle_beta   90.00
_cell.angle_gamma   90.00
#
_symmetry.space_group_name_H-M   'P 1'
#
loop_
_entity.id
_entity.type
_entity.pdbx_description
1 polymer ?
#
loop_
_entity_poly.entity_id
_entity_poly.type
_entity_poly.pdbx_seq_one_letter_code
_entity_poly.pdbx_strand_id
1 'polypeptide(L)'
;MRRRTIEAFNFTWPRLITDRFADGDPRNNDLYQEGFDVRDMTYRHGGDFLGLTQKLPYIKGLGCQAIWISPIFQNGFNSYHQYSQTDFTLLDRRLGTLEELRQLADEAHRLGMYVIVDVVMNHMGNEFFFEGHQGGQAPFRLHEEGGREYHLRPRRSNSDLHWTPAGRQPYMDFWYNNTWDADASYPGTLYGQHGEPAVDRGRGTYSSSDFHHNGDLQDYYDPFQIHFGKLYGTMDDLRLEHARVQRKYIAMSKALISSCDVDGFRVDTPMQVPLSFYKAWAPAVRSHAKSLGKESFGLFGEFYVTPERYATMTGRGRDHTMYGTERFIDGPATMKGGIVYSYYWYMFTAFVYDQPKYADGFALAYAEERSMIDVFEPASGRHEYSMWNFCNNHDNWRLQSMTSTRHLRVCLVIITFWPGLPLHYAGDEQLLIGLRIRFLSYGFWRTEEKDETPMLELLGRQAIPWRSADVATLSFAIGRGNLVLYELWDFQYL
;
A
#
# COMPACT_ATOMS: atom_id res chain seq x y z
N MET A 1 -3.58 24.98 -0.52
CA MET A 1 -3.56 24.16 0.70
C MET A 1 -4.27 24.86 1.86
N ARG A 2 -5.03 24.10 2.66
CA ARG A 2 -5.46 24.45 4.03
C ARG A 2 -4.58 23.66 5.02
N ARG A 3 -4.35 24.15 6.24
CA ARG A 3 -3.69 23.35 7.28
C ARG A 3 -4.56 22.14 7.61
N ARG A 4 -3.99 20.93 7.58
CA ARG A 4 -4.68 19.67 7.92
C ARG A 4 -3.78 18.75 8.75
N THR A 5 -4.40 17.98 9.63
CA THR A 5 -3.78 17.03 10.58
C THR A 5 -4.58 15.73 10.56
N ILE A 6 -3.90 14.60 10.39
CA ILE A 6 -4.50 13.25 10.43
C ILE A 6 -4.46 12.77 11.89
N GLU A 7 -5.46 13.15 12.69
CA GLU A 7 -5.60 12.71 14.09
C GLU A 7 -6.34 11.35 14.18
N ALA A 8 -5.62 10.28 14.54
CA ALA A 8 -5.88 8.89 14.14
C ALA A 8 -7.21 8.20 14.58
N PHE A 9 -8.15 8.88 15.23
CA PHE A 9 -9.12 8.22 16.11
C PHE A 9 -10.52 7.88 15.55
N ASN A 10 -10.79 8.10 14.25
CA ASN A 10 -12.07 7.68 13.61
C ASN A 10 -11.98 7.53 12.06
N PHE A 11 -10.81 7.21 11.51
CA PHE A 11 -10.62 7.15 10.05
C PHE A 11 -10.94 5.77 9.45
N THR A 12 -12.12 5.61 8.86
CA THR A 12 -12.43 4.48 7.96
C THR A 12 -11.94 4.77 6.54
N TRP A 13 -11.19 3.83 5.96
CA TRP A 13 -10.60 3.92 4.62
C TRP A 13 -11.12 2.81 3.71
N PRO A 14 -11.57 3.09 2.48
CA PRO A 14 -11.64 2.12 1.40
C PRO A 14 -10.30 2.05 0.65
N ARG A 15 -9.71 0.85 0.52
CA ARG A 15 -8.71 0.60 -0.53
C ARG A 15 -9.43 0.41 -1.87
N LEU A 16 -8.91 1.04 -2.92
CA LEU A 16 -9.49 1.08 -4.26
C LEU A 16 -8.43 0.70 -5.30
N ILE A 17 -8.77 -0.21 -6.23
CA ILE A 17 -8.07 -0.29 -7.52
C ILE A 17 -8.82 0.63 -8.48
N THR A 18 -8.16 1.69 -8.97
CA THR A 18 -8.78 2.77 -9.72
C THR A 18 -9.54 2.24 -10.95
N ASP A 19 -8.85 1.44 -11.78
CA ASP A 19 -9.37 0.76 -12.99
C ASP A 19 -10.66 -0.04 -12.80
N ARG A 20 -10.96 -0.47 -11.56
CA ARG A 20 -12.04 -1.41 -11.25
C ARG A 20 -13.19 -0.78 -10.46
N PHE A 21 -13.07 0.50 -10.09
CA PHE A 21 -14.07 1.19 -9.28
C PHE A 21 -15.15 1.87 -10.14
N ALA A 22 -14.82 2.92 -10.89
CA ALA A 22 -15.82 3.67 -11.66
C ALA A 22 -15.20 4.29 -12.92
N ASP A 23 -15.73 3.92 -14.08
CA ASP A 23 -15.46 4.57 -15.38
C ASP A 23 -16.19 5.91 -15.41
N GLY A 24 -15.44 7.00 -15.60
CA GLY A 24 -15.95 8.37 -15.66
C GLY A 24 -15.80 9.01 -17.04
N ASP A 25 -14.75 8.65 -17.78
CA ASP A 25 -14.49 9.06 -19.15
C ASP A 25 -14.09 7.88 -20.06
N PRO A 26 -15.04 7.24 -20.75
CA PRO A 26 -14.80 6.14 -21.67
C PRO A 26 -13.82 6.44 -22.84
N ARG A 27 -13.43 7.71 -23.06
CA ARG A 27 -12.41 8.10 -24.04
C ARG A 27 -10.99 7.69 -23.63
N ASN A 28 -10.74 7.40 -22.34
CA ASN A 28 -9.41 7.01 -21.83
C ASN A 28 -9.21 5.49 -21.77
N ASN A 29 -10.29 4.71 -21.76
CA ASN A 29 -10.33 3.25 -21.54
C ASN A 29 -9.33 2.43 -22.36
N ASP A 30 -9.25 2.69 -23.67
CA ASP A 30 -8.34 2.00 -24.61
C ASP A 30 -7.43 3.00 -25.36
N LEU A 31 -6.95 4.02 -24.64
CA LEU A 31 -6.16 5.13 -25.20
C LEU A 31 -4.92 4.68 -26.00
N TYR A 32 -4.37 3.50 -25.70
CA TYR A 32 -3.18 2.93 -26.32
C TYR A 32 -3.47 1.71 -27.23
N GLN A 33 -4.74 1.37 -27.47
CA GLN A 33 -5.17 0.25 -28.32
C GLN A 33 -4.59 -1.11 -27.84
N GLU A 34 -4.64 -1.30 -26.53
CA GLU A 34 -4.20 -2.52 -25.82
C GLU A 34 -5.31 -3.58 -25.74
N GLY A 35 -6.54 -3.19 -26.07
CA GLY A 35 -7.75 -4.00 -25.98
C GLY A 35 -8.57 -3.66 -24.73
N PHE A 36 -9.89 -3.66 -24.89
CA PHE A 36 -10.84 -3.36 -23.82
C PHE A 36 -12.02 -4.33 -23.86
N ASP A 37 -11.99 -5.34 -22.99
CA ASP A 37 -13.14 -6.19 -22.69
C ASP A 37 -13.38 -6.23 -21.19
N VAL A 38 -14.40 -5.52 -20.73
CA VAL A 38 -14.86 -5.49 -19.33
C VAL A 38 -15.19 -6.87 -18.73
N ARG A 39 -15.29 -7.93 -19.53
CA ARG A 39 -15.52 -9.31 -19.09
C ARG A 39 -14.22 -10.10 -18.96
N ASP A 40 -13.22 -9.80 -19.78
CA ASP A 40 -11.87 -10.34 -19.60
C ASP A 40 -11.11 -9.45 -18.62
N MET A 41 -10.80 -10.04 -17.49
CA MET A 41 -10.36 -9.37 -16.29
C MET A 41 -8.83 -9.26 -16.21
N THR A 42 -8.14 -9.70 -17.29
CA THR A 42 -6.73 -9.34 -17.59
C THR A 42 -6.59 -7.96 -18.23
N TYR A 43 -7.62 -7.45 -18.93
CA TYR A 43 -7.61 -6.11 -19.52
C TYR A 43 -7.96 -5.02 -18.50
N ARG A 44 -7.77 -3.76 -18.90
CA ARG A 44 -8.32 -2.59 -18.20
C ARG A 44 -9.83 -2.52 -18.30
N HIS A 45 -10.48 -2.06 -17.24
CA HIS A 45 -11.94 -1.99 -17.08
C HIS A 45 -12.46 -0.55 -17.05
N GLY A 46 -11.58 0.45 -17.20
CA GLY A 46 -11.92 1.84 -17.52
C GLY A 46 -12.06 2.77 -16.31
N GLY A 47 -11.83 2.27 -15.10
CA GLY A 47 -11.98 3.08 -13.90
C GLY A 47 -10.91 4.16 -13.74
N ASP A 48 -11.33 5.40 -13.47
CA ASP A 48 -10.49 6.60 -13.56
C ASP A 48 -10.73 7.61 -12.41
N PHE A 49 -9.99 8.72 -12.40
CA PHE A 49 -10.16 9.76 -11.38
C PHE A 49 -11.49 10.49 -11.45
N LEU A 50 -12.11 10.58 -12.63
CA LEU A 50 -13.39 11.27 -12.81
C LEU A 50 -14.53 10.43 -12.21
N GLY A 51 -14.57 9.13 -12.48
CA GLY A 51 -15.51 8.19 -11.88
C GLY A 51 -15.29 8.04 -10.37
N LEU A 52 -14.03 8.02 -9.89
CA LEU A 52 -13.73 8.14 -8.46
C LEU A 52 -14.34 9.42 -7.86
N THR A 53 -14.16 10.57 -8.51
CA THR A 53 -14.67 11.87 -8.04
C THR A 53 -16.19 11.87 -7.96
N GLN A 54 -16.88 11.38 -8.99
CA GLN A 54 -18.34 11.23 -9.02
C GLN A 54 -18.89 10.36 -7.88
N LYS A 55 -18.09 9.41 -7.37
CA LYS A 55 -18.49 8.45 -6.34
C LYS A 55 -17.98 8.77 -4.93
N LEU A 56 -17.22 9.86 -4.74
CA LEU A 56 -16.85 10.36 -3.41
C LEU A 56 -18.05 10.58 -2.47
N PRO A 57 -19.24 11.07 -2.91
CA PRO A 57 -20.40 11.21 -2.03
C PRO A 57 -20.92 9.88 -1.47
N TYR A 58 -20.86 8.79 -2.26
CA TYR A 58 -21.20 7.44 -1.79
C TYR A 58 -20.20 6.97 -0.74
N ILE A 59 -18.90 7.12 -1.01
CA ILE A 59 -17.83 6.77 -0.06
C ILE A 59 -18.01 7.55 1.26
N LYS A 60 -18.31 8.85 1.17
CA LYS A 60 -18.61 9.67 2.36
C LYS A 60 -19.85 9.19 3.11
N GLY A 61 -20.88 8.73 2.39
CA GLY A 61 -22.11 8.16 2.96
C GLY A 61 -21.86 6.90 3.81
N LEU A 62 -20.87 6.07 3.45
CA LEU A 62 -20.43 4.93 4.26
C LEU A 62 -19.71 5.32 5.57
N GLY A 63 -19.56 6.62 5.85
CA GLY A 63 -18.80 7.15 6.99
C GLY A 63 -17.29 7.24 6.75
N CYS A 64 -16.80 6.85 5.57
CA CYS A 64 -15.38 6.91 5.25
C CYS A 64 -14.86 8.36 5.25
N GLN A 65 -13.66 8.53 5.78
CA GLN A 65 -13.02 9.84 5.97
C GLN A 65 -11.81 10.05 5.08
N ALA A 66 -11.55 9.11 4.16
CA ALA A 66 -10.48 9.19 3.18
C ALA A 66 -10.72 8.20 2.04
N ILE A 67 -9.83 8.23 1.04
CA ILE A 67 -9.65 7.18 0.03
C ILE A 67 -8.17 6.82 -0.09
N TRP A 68 -7.89 5.55 -0.41
CA TRP A 68 -6.57 5.12 -0.87
C TRP A 68 -6.70 4.46 -2.24
N ILE A 69 -6.09 5.09 -3.25
CA ILE A 69 -6.10 4.67 -4.66
C ILE A 69 -4.81 3.96 -5.06
N SER A 70 -4.91 3.11 -6.09
CA SER A 70 -3.79 2.38 -6.72
C SER A 70 -2.72 3.33 -7.31
N PRO A 71 -1.53 2.82 -7.71
CA PRO A 71 -0.49 3.68 -8.25
C PRO A 71 -0.94 4.43 -9.50
N ILE A 72 -0.45 5.66 -9.67
CA ILE A 72 -0.96 6.60 -10.68
C ILE A 72 -0.02 6.87 -11.86
N PHE A 73 1.24 6.42 -11.78
CA PHE A 73 2.27 6.74 -12.77
C PHE A 73 2.17 5.83 -14.01
N GLN A 74 2.64 6.33 -15.15
CA GLN A 74 2.56 5.65 -16.45
C GLN A 74 3.12 4.22 -16.35
N ASN A 75 2.35 3.28 -16.88
CA ASN A 75 2.50 1.84 -16.66
C ASN A 75 2.59 1.06 -17.98
N GLY A 76 3.12 -0.15 -17.93
CA GLY A 76 3.20 -1.06 -19.07
C GLY A 76 1.84 -1.51 -19.64
N PHE A 77 1.94 -2.27 -20.74
CA PHE A 77 0.82 -2.84 -21.48
C PHE A 77 -0.09 -3.70 -20.59
N ASN A 78 -1.40 -3.42 -20.58
CA ASN A 78 -2.43 -4.11 -19.80
C ASN A 78 -2.14 -4.28 -18.28
N SER A 79 -1.21 -3.50 -17.70
CA SER A 79 -1.07 -3.43 -16.24
C SER A 79 -2.20 -2.60 -15.63
N TYR A 80 -3.37 -3.22 -15.50
CA TYR A 80 -4.59 -2.64 -14.90
C TYR A 80 -4.48 -2.42 -13.39
N HIS A 81 -3.46 -3.00 -12.76
CA HIS A 81 -3.14 -2.90 -11.33
C HIS A 81 -2.15 -1.77 -11.01
N GLN A 82 -1.50 -1.21 -12.05
CA GLN A 82 -0.51 -0.12 -11.98
C GLN A 82 0.81 -0.39 -11.22
N TYR A 83 1.17 -1.66 -10.92
CA TYR A 83 2.47 -2.03 -10.31
C TYR A 83 3.53 -2.45 -11.34
N SER A 84 3.56 -1.81 -12.50
CA SER A 84 4.55 -2.06 -13.56
C SER A 84 4.88 -0.75 -14.26
N GLN A 85 5.30 0.23 -13.46
CA GLN A 85 5.62 1.59 -13.90
C GLN A 85 6.74 1.59 -14.95
N THR A 86 6.62 2.52 -15.89
CA THR A 86 7.59 2.74 -16.97
C THR A 86 8.11 4.18 -17.04
N ASP A 87 7.43 5.14 -16.40
CA ASP A 87 7.86 6.54 -16.31
C ASP A 87 7.18 7.25 -15.11
N PHE A 88 7.94 7.63 -14.07
CA PHE A 88 7.42 8.41 -12.94
C PHE A 88 7.29 9.92 -13.22
N THR A 89 7.74 10.41 -14.38
CA THR A 89 7.52 11.81 -14.80
C THR A 89 6.13 12.02 -15.41
N LEU A 90 5.45 10.93 -15.78
CA LEU A 90 4.12 10.93 -16.39
C LEU A 90 3.08 10.21 -15.53
N LEU A 91 1.89 10.79 -15.47
CA LEU A 91 0.69 10.14 -14.94
C LEU A 91 0.11 9.21 -16.03
N ASP A 92 -0.40 8.03 -15.65
CA ASP A 92 -0.99 7.09 -16.59
C ASP A 92 -2.28 7.68 -17.18
N ARG A 93 -2.24 8.03 -18.46
CA ARG A 93 -3.34 8.74 -19.14
C ARG A 93 -4.62 7.91 -19.27
N ARG A 94 -4.56 6.59 -19.02
CA ARG A 94 -5.71 5.68 -18.89
C ARG A 94 -6.40 5.77 -17.51
N LEU A 95 -5.99 6.71 -16.65
CA LEU A 95 -6.66 7.08 -15.39
C LEU A 95 -7.18 8.54 -15.41
N GLY A 96 -6.95 9.27 -16.51
CA GLY A 96 -7.23 10.70 -16.63
C GLY A 96 -5.97 11.56 -16.67
N THR A 97 -6.07 12.79 -16.17
CA THR A 97 -5.02 13.81 -16.20
C THR A 97 -4.60 14.31 -14.81
N LEU A 98 -3.51 15.08 -14.77
CA LEU A 98 -3.06 15.78 -13.56
C LEU A 98 -4.14 16.70 -12.97
N GLU A 99 -4.97 17.32 -13.82
CA GLU A 99 -6.04 18.22 -13.40
C GLU A 99 -7.24 17.44 -12.83
N GLU A 100 -7.60 16.29 -13.42
CA GLU A 100 -8.65 15.42 -12.84
C GLU A 100 -8.21 14.80 -11.51
N LEU A 101 -6.92 14.49 -11.33
CA LEU A 101 -6.38 14.06 -10.03
C LEU A 101 -6.39 15.20 -8.99
N ARG A 102 -6.15 16.45 -9.40
CA ARG A 102 -6.32 17.63 -8.53
C ARG A 102 -7.79 17.80 -8.12
N GLN A 103 -8.72 17.65 -9.06
CA GLN A 103 -10.16 17.78 -8.80
C GLN A 103 -10.67 16.66 -7.87
N LEU A 104 -10.17 15.43 -8.01
CA LEU A 104 -10.40 14.34 -7.07
C LEU A 104 -9.94 14.71 -5.65
N ALA A 105 -8.74 15.30 -5.52
CA ALA A 105 -8.22 15.76 -4.25
C ALA A 105 -9.06 16.92 -3.67
N ASP A 106 -9.32 17.98 -4.44
CA ASP A 106 -10.10 19.15 -4.03
C ASP A 106 -11.55 18.79 -3.61
N GLU A 107 -12.21 17.86 -4.31
CA GLU A 107 -13.57 17.41 -3.97
C GLU A 107 -13.60 16.52 -2.73
N ALA A 108 -12.65 15.58 -2.59
CA ALA A 108 -12.47 14.82 -1.35
C ALA A 108 -12.20 15.79 -0.18
N HIS A 109 -11.34 16.79 -0.42
CA HIS A 109 -11.00 17.85 0.51
C HIS A 109 -12.19 18.73 0.90
N ARG A 110 -13.17 18.93 0.01
CA ARG A 110 -14.44 19.62 0.25
C ARG A 110 -15.40 18.80 1.10
N LEU A 111 -15.44 17.49 0.90
CA LEU A 111 -16.21 16.52 1.70
C LEU A 111 -15.56 16.20 3.06
N GLY A 112 -14.46 16.86 3.42
CA GLY A 112 -13.72 16.58 4.64
C GLY A 112 -13.14 15.17 4.64
N MET A 113 -12.55 14.77 3.52
CA MET A 113 -11.82 13.53 3.31
C MET A 113 -10.36 13.81 2.93
N TYR A 114 -9.53 12.76 3.02
CA TYR A 114 -8.13 12.75 2.60
C TYR A 114 -7.91 11.84 1.37
N VAL A 115 -6.89 12.12 0.56
CA VAL A 115 -6.50 11.26 -0.58
C VAL A 115 -5.09 10.71 -0.38
N ILE A 116 -4.96 9.38 -0.41
CA ILE A 116 -3.69 8.66 -0.33
C ILE A 116 -3.44 7.88 -1.62
N VAL A 117 -2.19 7.93 -2.08
CA VAL A 117 -1.72 7.28 -3.31
C VAL A 117 -0.79 6.13 -2.97
N ASP A 118 -0.96 5.00 -3.63
CA ASP A 118 0.00 3.89 -3.57
C ASP A 118 1.28 4.24 -4.36
N VAL A 119 2.46 4.05 -3.76
CA VAL A 119 3.75 4.37 -4.39
C VAL A 119 4.67 3.16 -4.40
N VAL A 120 5.05 2.75 -5.61
CA VAL A 120 5.97 1.64 -5.83
C VAL A 120 7.40 2.15 -5.77
N MET A 121 8.10 1.73 -4.72
CA MET A 121 9.45 2.15 -4.43
C MET A 121 10.49 1.16 -4.94
N ASN A 122 10.21 -0.15 -4.83
CA ASN A 122 11.21 -1.18 -5.07
C ASN A 122 11.57 -1.37 -6.56
N HIS A 123 10.55 -1.37 -7.42
CA HIS A 123 10.65 -1.90 -8.77
C HIS A 123 9.93 -1.07 -9.82
N MET A 124 10.32 -1.29 -11.09
CA MET A 124 9.63 -0.86 -12.30
C MET A 124 8.91 -2.04 -12.96
N GLY A 125 8.45 -1.89 -14.21
CA GLY A 125 7.91 -2.98 -15.04
C GLY A 125 8.91 -4.13 -15.38
N ASN A 126 8.70 -4.82 -16.50
CA ASN A 126 9.49 -6.00 -16.88
C ASN A 126 10.34 -5.79 -18.13
N GLU A 127 10.96 -4.62 -18.29
CA GLU A 127 11.60 -4.24 -19.54
C GLU A 127 13.02 -4.80 -19.70
N PHE A 128 13.64 -5.35 -18.66
CA PHE A 128 14.94 -6.01 -18.74
C PHE A 128 14.88 -7.54 -18.55
N PHE A 129 15.87 -8.19 -19.16
CA PHE A 129 16.28 -9.56 -18.85
C PHE A 129 17.78 -9.60 -18.56
N PHE A 130 18.20 -10.56 -17.75
CA PHE A 130 19.61 -10.81 -17.46
C PHE A 130 20.25 -11.60 -18.61
N GLU A 131 21.43 -11.20 -19.08
CA GLU A 131 22.12 -11.86 -20.21
C GLU A 131 22.36 -13.36 -19.95
N GLY A 132 21.83 -14.21 -20.84
CA GLY A 132 21.80 -15.68 -20.69
C GLY A 132 20.47 -16.24 -20.14
N HIS A 133 19.59 -15.38 -19.62
CA HIS A 133 18.32 -15.74 -18.99
C HIS A 133 17.12 -15.04 -19.67
N GLN A 134 17.11 -15.03 -21.01
CA GLN A 134 16.06 -14.39 -21.83
C GLN A 134 14.63 -14.82 -21.45
N GLY A 135 14.43 -16.13 -21.25
CA GLY A 135 13.12 -16.77 -21.16
C GLY A 135 12.70 -17.23 -19.76
N GLY A 136 13.34 -16.74 -18.70
CA GLY A 136 13.06 -17.17 -17.33
C GLY A 136 13.88 -16.42 -16.30
N GLN A 137 13.96 -16.97 -15.09
CA GLN A 137 14.71 -16.38 -13.99
C GLN A 137 16.22 -16.65 -14.09
N ALA A 138 16.99 -15.76 -13.46
CA ALA A 138 18.42 -15.87 -13.21
C ALA A 138 18.68 -16.17 -11.73
N PRO A 139 19.51 -17.18 -11.39
CA PRO A 139 20.00 -17.39 -10.03
C PRO A 139 20.67 -16.12 -9.49
N PHE A 140 20.49 -15.84 -8.20
CA PHE A 140 21.09 -14.66 -7.58
C PHE A 140 22.63 -14.74 -7.56
N ARG A 141 23.30 -13.60 -7.78
CA ARG A 141 24.75 -13.42 -7.78
C ARG A 141 25.14 -12.10 -7.17
N LEU A 142 26.15 -12.14 -6.30
CA LEU A 142 26.76 -10.98 -5.67
C LEU A 142 28.27 -11.21 -5.63
N HIS A 143 29.04 -10.35 -6.31
CA HIS A 143 30.52 -10.38 -6.36
C HIS A 143 31.15 -11.76 -6.68
N GLU A 144 30.52 -12.57 -7.54
CA GLU A 144 30.85 -13.98 -7.77
C GLU A 144 32.34 -14.24 -8.06
N GLU A 145 32.94 -15.21 -7.39
CA GLU A 145 34.39 -15.45 -7.47
C GLU A 145 34.79 -16.05 -8.84
N GLY A 146 35.13 -15.16 -9.78
CA GLY A 146 35.39 -15.48 -11.19
C GLY A 146 34.23 -15.16 -12.14
N GLY A 147 33.08 -14.72 -11.61
CA GLY A 147 31.92 -14.27 -12.39
C GLY A 147 31.66 -12.77 -12.20
N ARG A 148 31.06 -12.13 -13.20
CA ARG A 148 30.45 -10.81 -13.00
C ARG A 148 28.97 -11.00 -12.66
N GLU A 149 28.40 -9.99 -12.02
CA GLU A 149 26.94 -9.77 -12.09
C GLU A 149 26.49 -9.75 -13.56
N TYR A 150 25.20 -9.95 -13.81
CA TYR A 150 24.67 -10.06 -15.16
C TYR A 150 24.70 -8.72 -15.91
N HIS A 151 24.89 -8.76 -17.23
CA HIS A 151 24.49 -7.61 -18.04
C HIS A 151 22.96 -7.55 -18.11
N LEU A 152 22.39 -6.35 -17.89
CA LEU A 152 21.01 -6.08 -18.24
C LEU A 152 20.89 -5.88 -19.75
N ARG A 153 19.88 -6.51 -20.35
CA ARG A 153 19.50 -6.34 -21.75
C ARG A 153 18.04 -5.92 -21.82
N PRO A 154 17.68 -4.89 -22.60
CA PRO A 154 16.28 -4.56 -22.83
C PRO A 154 15.61 -5.73 -23.55
N ARG A 155 14.46 -6.16 -23.05
CA ARG A 155 13.59 -7.06 -23.80
C ARG A 155 13.26 -6.36 -25.12
N ARG A 156 13.26 -7.13 -26.22
CA ARG A 156 12.47 -6.73 -27.38
C ARG A 156 11.03 -6.95 -26.96
N SER A 157 10.35 -5.86 -26.66
CA SER A 157 8.99 -5.90 -26.16
C SER A 157 8.05 -6.49 -27.20
N ASN A 158 7.09 -7.32 -26.81
CA ASN A 158 5.97 -7.65 -27.69
C ASN A 158 5.10 -6.40 -27.99
N SER A 159 5.27 -5.32 -27.24
CA SER A 159 4.81 -3.96 -27.56
C SER A 159 5.73 -3.22 -28.54
N ASP A 160 6.14 -3.87 -29.65
CA ASP A 160 6.46 -3.15 -30.89
C ASP A 160 5.27 -2.26 -31.31
N LEU A 161 4.05 -2.61 -30.86
CA LEU A 161 2.94 -1.69 -30.62
C LEU A 161 3.23 -0.75 -29.43
N HIS A 162 3.85 0.39 -29.72
CA HIS A 162 3.77 1.65 -28.97
C HIS A 162 4.35 1.70 -27.53
N TRP A 163 5.65 1.98 -27.41
CA TRP A 163 6.11 3.33 -26.97
C TRP A 163 7.61 3.58 -27.17
N THR A 164 8.42 2.52 -27.30
CA THR A 164 9.87 2.58 -27.47
C THR A 164 10.29 2.22 -28.90
N PRO A 165 10.56 3.21 -29.77
CA PRO A 165 11.20 2.96 -31.06
C PRO A 165 12.54 2.23 -30.87
N ALA A 166 12.85 1.30 -31.77
CA ALA A 166 14.07 0.50 -31.72
C ALA A 166 15.32 1.38 -31.53
N GLY A 167 16.01 1.23 -30.40
CA GLY A 167 17.17 2.03 -30.01
C GLY A 167 16.93 3.06 -28.90
N ARG A 168 15.69 3.26 -28.44
CA ARG A 168 15.40 4.06 -27.22
C ARG A 168 15.56 3.21 -25.96
N GLN A 169 15.83 3.86 -24.81
CA GLN A 169 15.83 3.18 -23.51
C GLN A 169 14.40 2.80 -23.09
N PRO A 170 14.20 1.72 -22.30
CA PRO A 170 12.85 1.31 -21.90
C PRO A 170 12.19 2.24 -20.87
N TYR A 171 12.98 2.72 -19.92
CA TYR A 171 12.57 3.68 -18.89
C TYR A 171 13.09 5.08 -19.25
N MET A 172 12.27 6.12 -19.01
CA MET A 172 12.64 7.51 -19.34
C MET A 172 13.40 8.23 -18.22
N ASP A 173 13.28 7.71 -17.00
CA ASP A 173 13.73 8.30 -15.74
C ASP A 173 14.82 7.47 -15.03
N PHE A 174 15.17 6.28 -15.55
CA PHE A 174 16.27 5.45 -15.05
C PHE A 174 17.12 4.85 -16.18
N TRP A 175 18.43 4.80 -15.94
CA TRP A 175 19.47 4.38 -16.87
C TRP A 175 20.13 3.08 -16.37
N TYR A 176 19.90 1.97 -17.08
CA TYR A 176 20.74 0.78 -16.91
C TYR A 176 22.13 1.02 -17.50
N ASN A 177 23.19 0.46 -16.89
CA ASN A 177 24.54 0.56 -17.42
C ASN A 177 25.36 -0.71 -17.15
N ASN A 178 25.88 -1.32 -18.22
CA ASN A 178 26.71 -2.54 -18.17
C ASN A 178 28.21 -2.23 -18.04
N THR A 179 28.58 -1.06 -17.50
CA THR A 179 29.98 -0.72 -17.22
C THR A 179 30.37 -1.22 -15.83
N TRP A 180 31.14 -2.31 -15.79
CA TRP A 180 31.64 -2.93 -14.56
C TRP A 180 32.67 -2.04 -13.86
N ASP A 181 32.41 -1.73 -12.59
CA ASP A 181 33.30 -0.99 -11.70
C ASP A 181 33.90 -1.96 -10.69
N ALA A 182 35.20 -2.24 -10.80
CA ALA A 182 35.88 -3.27 -10.01
C ALA A 182 36.19 -2.85 -8.56
N ASP A 183 36.13 -1.56 -8.24
CA ASP A 183 36.46 -1.02 -6.91
C ASP A 183 35.22 -0.61 -6.10
N ALA A 184 34.07 -0.41 -6.76
CA ALA A 184 32.80 -0.19 -6.08
C ALA A 184 32.29 -1.44 -5.33
N SER A 185 31.49 -1.17 -4.30
CA SER A 185 30.73 -2.12 -3.49
C SER A 185 29.32 -1.56 -3.25
N TYR A 186 28.43 -2.32 -2.61
CA TYR A 186 27.11 -1.83 -2.25
C TYR A 186 27.17 -0.96 -0.97
N PRO A 187 26.64 0.28 -1.00
CA PRO A 187 26.74 1.20 0.13
C PRO A 187 25.70 0.95 1.24
N GLY A 188 26.17 0.92 2.48
CA GLY A 188 25.33 1.07 3.68
C GLY A 188 25.10 -0.24 4.45
N THR A 189 23.93 -0.34 5.09
CA THR A 189 23.53 -1.46 5.93
C THR A 189 22.15 -1.93 5.49
N LEU A 190 22.09 -3.17 5.03
CA LEU A 190 20.86 -3.92 4.79
C LEU A 190 20.43 -4.58 6.11
N TYR A 191 19.26 -5.20 6.10
CA TYR A 191 18.75 -5.96 7.25
C TYR A 191 18.14 -7.28 6.77
N GLY A 192 18.11 -8.31 7.61
CA GLY A 192 17.44 -9.58 7.29
C GLY A 192 15.98 -9.63 7.77
N GLN A 193 15.39 -10.81 7.77
CA GLN A 193 13.96 -11.02 8.04
C GLN A 193 13.58 -10.75 9.51
N HIS A 194 14.55 -10.67 10.42
CA HIS A 194 14.40 -10.43 11.87
C HIS A 194 15.02 -9.11 12.35
N GLY A 195 15.34 -8.18 11.42
CA GLY A 195 15.97 -6.89 11.76
C GLY A 195 17.47 -6.97 12.06
N GLU A 196 18.10 -8.12 11.82
CA GLU A 196 19.54 -8.34 11.93
C GLU A 196 20.31 -7.56 10.84
N PRO A 197 21.38 -6.80 11.17
CA PRO A 197 22.08 -5.97 10.19
C PRO A 197 23.04 -6.79 9.31
N ALA A 198 22.97 -6.56 8.01
CA ALA A 198 23.92 -7.10 7.02
C ALA A 198 24.66 -5.95 6.31
N VAL A 199 25.94 -6.18 6.00
CA VAL A 199 26.80 -5.19 5.35
C VAL A 199 27.62 -5.91 4.29
N ASP A 200 27.56 -5.41 3.06
CA ASP A 200 28.40 -5.88 1.96
C ASP A 200 29.89 -5.65 2.28
N ARG A 201 30.72 -6.60 1.89
CA ARG A 201 32.19 -6.57 2.03
C ARG A 201 32.92 -6.98 0.75
N GLY A 202 32.17 -7.24 -0.33
CA GLY A 202 32.72 -7.56 -1.64
C GLY A 202 33.17 -6.32 -2.40
N ARG A 203 33.49 -6.53 -3.67
CA ARG A 203 33.89 -5.51 -4.65
C ARG A 203 33.49 -5.99 -6.04
N GLY A 204 33.35 -5.04 -6.96
CA GLY A 204 32.97 -5.33 -8.33
C GLY A 204 31.46 -5.33 -8.50
N THR A 205 30.92 -4.28 -9.09
CA THR A 205 29.48 -4.17 -9.37
C THR A 205 29.22 -3.16 -10.50
N TYR A 206 28.02 -3.17 -11.08
CA TYR A 206 27.59 -2.14 -12.04
C TYR A 206 27.14 -0.85 -11.35
N SER A 207 28.06 -0.23 -10.60
CA SER A 207 27.83 0.97 -9.75
C SER A 207 27.21 2.16 -10.49
N SER A 208 27.44 2.23 -11.80
CA SER A 208 26.99 3.29 -12.70
C SER A 208 25.54 3.17 -13.17
N SER A 209 24.90 2.03 -12.92
CA SER A 209 23.49 1.73 -13.23
C SER A 209 22.53 2.38 -12.22
N ASP A 210 21.27 2.58 -12.62
CA ASP A 210 20.15 2.84 -11.71
C ASP A 210 19.45 1.53 -11.24
N PHE A 211 19.76 0.39 -11.87
CA PHE A 211 19.11 -0.91 -11.63
C PHE A 211 20.08 -1.93 -11.01
N HIS A 212 19.54 -2.97 -10.39
CA HIS A 212 20.30 -4.13 -9.94
C HIS A 212 20.60 -5.12 -11.07
N HIS A 213 21.69 -5.86 -10.93
CA HIS A 213 22.25 -6.74 -11.97
C HIS A 213 22.41 -8.19 -11.45
N ASN A 214 21.76 -8.47 -10.31
CA ASN A 214 22.14 -9.56 -9.42
C ASN A 214 21.33 -10.84 -9.63
N GLY A 215 20.40 -10.88 -10.59
CA GLY A 215 19.46 -11.99 -10.74
C GLY A 215 18.17 -11.79 -9.93
N ASP A 216 17.40 -12.85 -9.76
CA ASP A 216 16.07 -12.82 -9.12
C ASP A 216 16.11 -13.24 -7.65
N LEU A 217 15.23 -12.64 -6.83
CA LEU A 217 15.02 -13.04 -5.43
C LEU A 217 14.41 -14.45 -5.35
N GLN A 218 15.09 -15.35 -4.65
CA GLN A 218 14.61 -16.71 -4.38
C GLN A 218 14.52 -17.00 -2.87
N ASP A 219 15.51 -16.56 -2.08
CA ASP A 219 15.49 -16.70 -0.62
C ASP A 219 15.08 -15.38 0.07
N TYR A 220 13.87 -15.39 0.63
CA TYR A 220 13.27 -14.27 1.37
C TYR A 220 13.81 -14.11 2.80
N TYR A 221 14.84 -14.88 3.19
CA TYR A 221 15.60 -14.70 4.43
C TYR A 221 17.02 -14.15 4.18
N ASP A 222 17.53 -14.20 2.94
CA ASP A 222 18.84 -13.67 2.59
C ASP A 222 18.79 -12.13 2.47
N PRO A 223 19.51 -11.37 3.32
CA PRO A 223 19.43 -9.92 3.35
C PRO A 223 19.95 -9.24 2.08
N PHE A 224 20.76 -9.90 1.25
CA PHE A 224 21.21 -9.35 -0.03
C PHE A 224 20.19 -9.64 -1.14
N GLN A 225 19.64 -10.86 -1.19
CA GLN A 225 18.59 -11.19 -2.15
C GLN A 225 17.34 -10.34 -1.96
N ILE A 226 16.92 -10.10 -0.72
CA ILE A 226 15.75 -9.28 -0.39
C ILE A 226 15.86 -7.86 -0.96
N HIS A 227 17.07 -7.28 -1.06
CA HIS A 227 17.25 -5.86 -1.39
C HIS A 227 17.84 -5.58 -2.78
N PHE A 228 18.48 -6.57 -3.40
CA PHE A 228 19.13 -6.44 -4.71
C PHE A 228 18.60 -7.45 -5.74
N GLY A 229 17.67 -8.34 -5.36
CA GLY A 229 17.16 -9.43 -6.18
C GLY A 229 15.83 -9.09 -6.85
N LYS A 230 15.76 -9.24 -8.18
CA LYS A 230 14.57 -8.95 -8.98
C LYS A 230 13.35 -9.76 -8.50
N LEU A 231 12.25 -9.05 -8.22
CA LEU A 231 11.01 -9.66 -7.73
C LEU A 231 10.32 -10.50 -8.82
N TYR A 232 9.92 -11.71 -8.45
CA TYR A 232 9.12 -12.67 -9.22
C TYR A 232 9.60 -13.01 -10.66
N GLY A 233 10.83 -12.65 -11.07
CA GLY A 233 11.25 -12.76 -12.47
C GLY A 233 10.76 -11.62 -13.37
N THR A 234 9.99 -10.66 -12.84
CA THR A 234 9.16 -9.75 -13.64
C THR A 234 9.17 -8.28 -13.23
N MET A 235 9.81 -7.90 -12.13
CA MET A 235 9.76 -6.54 -11.58
C MET A 235 11.17 -5.92 -11.50
N ASP A 236 11.57 -5.11 -12.48
CA ASP A 236 12.94 -4.59 -12.61
C ASP A 236 13.36 -3.75 -11.41
N ASP A 237 14.41 -4.20 -10.73
CA ASP A 237 14.75 -3.80 -9.36
C ASP A 237 15.71 -2.60 -9.32
N LEU A 238 15.39 -1.60 -8.50
CA LEU A 238 16.07 -0.29 -8.48
C LEU A 238 17.13 -0.17 -7.37
N ARG A 239 18.23 0.53 -7.69
CA ARG A 239 19.35 0.82 -6.77
C ARG A 239 19.04 1.89 -5.73
N LEU A 240 18.10 1.59 -4.84
CA LEU A 240 17.57 2.49 -3.82
C LEU A 240 18.57 2.76 -2.68
N GLU A 241 19.59 1.92 -2.53
CA GLU A 241 20.79 2.18 -1.74
C GLU A 241 21.61 3.34 -2.32
N HIS A 242 21.56 3.55 -3.64
CA HIS A 242 22.36 4.54 -4.34
C HIS A 242 21.69 5.92 -4.37
N ALA A 243 22.39 6.94 -3.86
CA ALA A 243 21.87 8.30 -3.71
C ALA A 243 21.39 8.98 -5.02
N ARG A 244 21.77 8.45 -6.20
CA ARG A 244 21.24 8.92 -7.50
C ARG A 244 19.74 8.58 -7.67
N VAL A 245 19.34 7.37 -7.30
CA VAL A 245 17.96 6.85 -7.39
C VAL A 245 17.10 7.51 -6.31
N GLN A 246 17.60 7.57 -5.08
CA GLN A 246 16.95 8.26 -3.95
C GLN A 246 16.52 9.70 -4.31
N ARG A 247 17.39 10.48 -4.98
CA ARG A 247 17.06 11.86 -5.38
C ARG A 247 15.91 11.94 -6.38
N LYS A 248 15.76 10.95 -7.28
CA LYS A 248 14.65 10.90 -8.25
C LYS A 248 13.32 10.67 -7.55
N TYR A 249 13.25 9.67 -6.68
CA TYR A 249 12.05 9.41 -5.85
C TYR A 249 11.71 10.59 -4.93
N ILE A 250 12.71 11.25 -4.33
CA ILE A 250 12.47 12.47 -3.53
C ILE A 250 11.89 13.59 -4.42
N ALA A 251 12.38 13.78 -5.65
CA ALA A 251 11.82 14.76 -6.57
C ALA A 251 10.39 14.41 -7.01
N MET A 252 10.15 13.16 -7.42
CA MET A 252 8.84 12.62 -7.79
C MET A 252 7.80 12.81 -6.67
N SER A 253 8.10 12.34 -5.46
CA SER A 253 7.18 12.45 -4.32
C SER A 253 6.88 13.91 -3.96
N LYS A 254 7.87 14.82 -4.06
CA LYS A 254 7.65 16.26 -3.85
C LYS A 254 6.79 16.89 -4.95
N ALA A 255 7.05 16.53 -6.21
CA ALA A 255 6.26 16.99 -7.35
C ALA A 255 4.80 16.55 -7.22
N LEU A 256 4.53 15.29 -6.86
CA LEU A 256 3.17 14.78 -6.66
C LEU A 256 2.41 15.54 -5.55
N ILE A 257 3.04 15.80 -4.40
CA ILE A 257 2.38 16.56 -3.30
C ILE A 257 2.13 18.02 -3.72
N SER A 258 3.08 18.67 -4.39
CA SER A 258 2.91 20.04 -4.90
C SER A 258 1.86 20.15 -6.01
N SER A 259 1.76 19.13 -6.86
CA SER A 259 0.92 19.16 -8.06
C SER A 259 -0.51 18.67 -7.82
N CYS A 260 -0.74 17.76 -6.87
CA CYS A 260 -2.04 17.10 -6.68
C CYS A 260 -2.66 17.28 -5.28
N ASP A 261 -2.01 17.99 -4.35
CA ASP A 261 -2.46 18.22 -2.95
C ASP A 261 -2.88 16.92 -2.20
N VAL A 262 -2.29 15.78 -2.55
CA VAL A 262 -2.48 14.47 -1.86
C VAL A 262 -1.99 14.52 -0.41
N ASP A 263 -2.51 13.67 0.47
CA ASP A 263 -2.32 13.76 1.92
C ASP A 263 -1.43 12.67 2.53
N GLY A 264 -1.09 11.65 1.74
CA GLY A 264 -0.21 10.57 2.17
C GLY A 264 0.16 9.60 1.06
N PHE A 265 1.08 8.70 1.38
CA PHE A 265 1.50 7.58 0.54
C PHE A 265 1.42 6.26 1.31
N ARG A 266 0.82 5.24 0.70
CA ARG A 266 1.10 3.84 1.05
C ARG A 266 2.32 3.40 0.25
N VAL A 267 3.31 2.86 0.93
CA VAL A 267 4.54 2.38 0.31
C VAL A 267 4.42 0.88 0.02
N ASP A 268 4.53 0.53 -1.26
CA ASP A 268 4.59 -0.86 -1.73
C ASP A 268 5.96 -1.50 -1.45
N THR A 269 5.98 -2.82 -1.27
CA THR A 269 7.18 -3.66 -1.13
C THR A 269 8.30 -3.08 -0.23
N PRO A 270 7.98 -2.45 0.93
CA PRO A 270 8.96 -1.68 1.69
C PRO A 270 9.99 -2.55 2.43
N MET A 271 9.74 -3.85 2.56
CA MET A 271 10.69 -4.79 3.16
C MET A 271 11.85 -5.15 2.22
N GLN A 272 11.66 -5.03 0.90
CA GLN A 272 12.76 -5.16 -0.08
C GLN A 272 13.60 -3.87 -0.16
N VAL A 273 12.99 -2.70 0.04
CA VAL A 273 13.71 -1.42 -0.10
C VAL A 273 14.70 -1.17 1.06
N PRO A 274 15.98 -0.85 0.80
CA PRO A 274 16.98 -0.55 1.82
C PRO A 274 16.58 0.56 2.79
N LEU A 275 16.79 0.36 4.09
CA LEU A 275 16.47 1.36 5.13
C LEU A 275 17.21 2.71 4.94
N SER A 276 18.35 2.70 4.23
CA SER A 276 19.06 3.92 3.80
C SER A 276 18.21 4.81 2.89
N PHE A 277 17.41 4.24 1.99
CA PHE A 277 16.44 4.96 1.17
C PHE A 277 15.44 5.71 2.06
N TYR A 278 14.77 5.03 2.99
CA TYR A 278 13.72 5.64 3.79
C TYR A 278 14.25 6.71 4.76
N LYS A 279 15.47 6.53 5.29
CA LYS A 279 16.16 7.54 6.10
C LYS A 279 16.47 8.83 5.31
N ALA A 280 16.61 8.76 3.99
CA ALA A 280 16.73 9.94 3.12
C ALA A 280 15.37 10.47 2.63
N TRP A 281 14.50 9.58 2.16
CA TRP A 281 13.25 9.92 1.49
C TRP A 281 12.19 10.46 2.44
N ALA A 282 11.89 9.75 3.53
CA ALA A 282 10.73 10.07 4.35
C ALA A 282 10.84 11.42 5.09
N PRO A 283 12.01 11.83 5.64
CA PRO A 283 12.20 13.19 6.17
C PRO A 283 12.08 14.26 5.07
N ALA A 284 12.63 14.01 3.88
CA ALA A 284 12.55 14.95 2.77
C ALA A 284 11.12 15.16 2.25
N VAL A 285 10.29 14.10 2.26
CA VAL A 285 8.87 14.14 1.93
C VAL A 285 8.06 14.84 3.03
N ARG A 286 8.19 14.45 4.31
CA ARG A 286 7.48 15.12 5.42
C ARG A 286 7.84 16.60 5.54
N SER A 287 9.10 16.97 5.35
CA SER A 287 9.53 18.38 5.35
C SER A 287 8.86 19.21 4.25
N HIS A 288 8.70 18.64 3.05
CA HIS A 288 8.03 19.30 1.91
C HIS A 288 6.52 19.38 2.08
N ALA A 289 5.89 18.31 2.57
CA ALA A 289 4.46 18.33 2.90
C ALA A 289 4.15 19.38 3.99
N LYS A 290 5.02 19.49 5.01
CA LYS A 290 4.91 20.51 6.06
C LYS A 290 5.13 21.93 5.54
N SER A 291 6.05 22.16 4.59
CA SER A 291 6.20 23.50 3.97
C SER A 291 4.98 23.91 3.11
N LEU A 292 4.15 22.95 2.70
CA LEU A 292 2.85 23.16 2.07
C LEU A 292 1.67 23.18 3.07
N GLY A 293 1.93 23.06 4.39
CA GLY A 293 0.94 23.14 5.46
C GLY A 293 0.27 21.81 5.84
N LYS A 294 0.74 20.66 5.35
CA LYS A 294 0.31 19.33 5.81
C LYS A 294 1.17 18.92 7.01
N GLU A 295 0.66 19.15 8.21
CA GLU A 295 1.39 18.92 9.46
C GLU A 295 1.56 17.43 9.80
N SER A 296 0.74 16.56 9.20
CA SER A 296 0.80 15.10 9.41
C SER A 296 0.54 14.34 8.11
N PHE A 297 1.47 14.47 7.16
CA PHE A 297 1.44 13.70 5.91
C PHE A 297 1.61 12.21 6.19
N GLY A 298 0.63 11.39 5.80
CA GLY A 298 0.61 9.96 6.11
C GLY A 298 1.66 9.20 5.29
N LEU A 299 2.63 8.54 5.95
CA LEU A 299 3.53 7.58 5.30
C LEU A 299 3.41 6.25 6.04
N PHE A 300 2.99 5.19 5.34
CA PHE A 300 2.82 3.85 5.92
C PHE A 300 3.19 2.77 4.89
N GLY A 301 3.70 1.64 5.35
CA GLY A 301 4.16 0.56 4.48
C GLY A 301 3.27 -0.68 4.53
N GLU A 302 3.37 -1.53 3.52
CA GLU A 302 2.94 -2.92 3.61
C GLU A 302 3.98 -3.78 4.34
N PHE A 303 3.61 -4.45 5.43
CA PHE A 303 4.56 -5.27 6.19
C PHE A 303 4.09 -6.72 6.35
N TYR A 304 4.66 -7.59 5.50
CA TYR A 304 4.62 -9.05 5.58
C TYR A 304 5.95 -9.58 6.15
N VAL A 305 6.29 -9.16 7.37
CA VAL A 305 7.59 -9.42 8.03
C VAL A 305 7.37 -9.60 9.54
N THR A 306 8.41 -9.99 10.29
CA THR A 306 8.32 -10.08 11.75
C THR A 306 8.28 -8.69 12.42
N PRO A 307 7.81 -8.58 13.68
CA PRO A 307 7.77 -7.31 14.41
C PRO A 307 9.14 -6.62 14.57
N GLU A 308 10.24 -7.38 14.69
CA GLU A 308 11.60 -6.83 14.76
C GLU A 308 11.99 -6.14 13.45
N ARG A 309 11.68 -6.78 12.31
CA ARG A 309 11.94 -6.20 10.99
C ARG A 309 11.00 -5.02 10.72
N TYR A 310 9.74 -5.10 11.14
CA TYR A 310 8.83 -3.95 11.13
C TYR A 310 9.45 -2.76 11.87
N ALA A 311 9.86 -2.95 13.13
CA ALA A 311 10.39 -1.90 13.99
C ALA A 311 11.71 -1.31 13.47
N THR A 312 12.55 -2.16 12.87
CA THR A 312 13.77 -1.77 12.15
C THR A 312 13.44 -0.86 10.95
N MET A 313 12.41 -1.21 10.17
CA MET A 313 12.03 -0.48 8.97
C MET A 313 11.32 0.85 9.25
N THR A 314 10.49 0.92 10.29
CA THR A 314 9.81 2.15 10.75
C THR A 314 10.71 3.07 11.56
N GLY A 315 11.76 2.51 12.19
CA GLY A 315 12.55 3.20 13.21
C GLY A 315 11.83 3.37 14.55
N ARG A 316 10.80 2.56 14.81
CA ARG A 316 9.92 2.60 15.99
C ARG A 316 9.52 1.18 16.43
N GLY A 317 9.94 0.76 17.61
CA GLY A 317 9.57 -0.53 18.22
C GLY A 317 10.73 -1.23 18.89
N ARG A 318 10.77 -2.56 18.85
CA ARG A 318 11.77 -3.38 19.54
C ARG A 318 12.35 -4.41 18.59
N ASP A 319 13.66 -4.62 18.68
CA ASP A 319 14.28 -5.89 18.27
C ASP A 319 14.18 -6.93 19.41
N HIS A 320 14.46 -8.20 19.08
CA HIS A 320 14.32 -9.30 20.03
C HIS A 320 15.20 -9.18 21.29
N THR A 321 16.29 -8.39 21.27
CA THR A 321 17.12 -8.15 22.45
C THR A 321 16.50 -7.15 23.41
N MET A 322 15.52 -6.35 22.97
CA MET A 322 14.82 -5.37 23.80
C MET A 322 13.59 -5.95 24.52
N TYR A 323 13.14 -7.15 24.16
CA TYR A 323 11.98 -7.81 24.79
C TYR A 323 12.20 -8.01 26.30
N GLY A 324 11.13 -7.79 27.08
CA GLY A 324 11.19 -7.79 28.54
C GLY A 324 11.93 -6.60 29.18
N THR A 325 12.38 -5.61 28.39
CA THR A 325 13.04 -4.39 28.89
C THR A 325 12.26 -3.13 28.52
N GLU A 326 12.50 -2.01 29.19
CA GLU A 326 11.90 -0.70 28.85
C GLU A 326 12.47 -0.07 27.57
N ARG A 327 13.43 -0.73 26.90
CA ARG A 327 14.12 -0.20 25.72
C ARG A 327 13.23 -0.26 24.47
N PHE A 328 13.47 0.67 23.56
CA PHE A 328 12.90 0.75 22.22
C PHE A 328 13.95 1.30 21.24
N ILE A 329 13.75 1.03 19.94
CA ILE A 329 14.43 1.66 18.82
C ILE A 329 13.93 3.10 18.72
N ASP A 330 14.73 4.05 19.20
CA ASP A 330 14.49 5.49 19.04
C ASP A 330 15.19 6.00 17.75
N GLY A 331 14.68 5.56 16.61
CA GLY A 331 15.19 5.96 15.30
C GLY A 331 14.55 7.25 14.76
N PRO A 332 15.15 7.90 13.75
CA PRO A 332 14.43 8.87 12.94
C PRO A 332 13.28 8.13 12.23
N ALA A 333 12.05 8.34 12.72
CA ALA A 333 10.88 7.63 12.21
C ALA A 333 10.76 7.79 10.69
N THR A 334 10.64 6.67 9.98
CA THR A 334 10.55 6.61 8.50
C THR A 334 9.09 6.54 8.07
N MET A 335 8.30 5.69 8.70
CA MET A 335 6.87 5.52 8.47
C MET A 335 6.12 5.69 9.78
N LYS A 336 4.90 6.26 9.73
CA LYS A 336 4.05 6.43 10.92
C LYS A 336 3.46 5.10 11.38
N GLY A 337 3.23 4.17 10.46
CA GLY A 337 2.63 2.87 10.73
C GLY A 337 2.70 1.95 9.51
N GLY A 338 1.83 0.95 9.46
CA GLY A 338 1.77 0.03 8.32
C GLY A 338 0.61 -0.94 8.36
N ILE A 339 0.44 -1.67 7.27
CA ILE A 339 -0.53 -2.76 7.08
C ILE A 339 0.09 -4.02 7.67
N VAL A 340 -0.56 -4.61 8.68
CA VAL A 340 0.00 -5.75 9.43
C VAL A 340 -0.87 -6.99 9.20
N TYR A 341 -0.27 -8.02 8.60
CA TYR A 341 -0.97 -9.25 8.22
C TYR A 341 -1.26 -10.18 9.41
N SER A 342 -0.78 -9.85 10.62
CA SER A 342 -1.07 -10.56 11.87
C SER A 342 -2.58 -10.74 12.08
N TYR A 343 -3.32 -9.64 12.23
CA TYR A 343 -4.77 -9.65 12.44
C TYR A 343 -5.53 -10.32 11.30
N TYR A 344 -5.08 -10.11 10.06
CA TYR A 344 -5.67 -10.78 8.90
C TYR A 344 -5.60 -12.31 9.05
N TRP A 345 -4.46 -12.86 9.46
CA TRP A 345 -4.33 -14.31 9.69
C TRP A 345 -5.17 -14.82 10.86
N TYR A 346 -5.34 -14.05 11.95
CA TYR A 346 -6.24 -14.43 13.05
C TYR A 346 -7.73 -14.33 12.64
N MET A 347 -8.13 -13.28 11.91
CA MET A 347 -9.47 -13.19 11.29
C MET A 347 -9.75 -14.37 10.37
N PHE A 348 -8.81 -14.67 9.48
CA PHE A 348 -8.96 -15.70 8.48
C PHE A 348 -9.02 -17.09 9.12
N THR A 349 -8.11 -17.41 10.05
CA THR A 349 -8.14 -18.71 10.73
C THR A 349 -9.38 -18.89 11.62
N ALA A 350 -9.81 -17.86 12.36
CA ALA A 350 -11.02 -17.94 13.19
C ALA A 350 -12.31 -18.01 12.36
N PHE A 351 -12.51 -17.10 11.39
CA PHE A 351 -13.80 -16.92 10.71
C PHE A 351 -13.94 -17.58 9.33
N VAL A 352 -12.84 -17.91 8.63
CA VAL A 352 -12.86 -18.66 7.36
C VAL A 352 -12.62 -20.15 7.58
N TYR A 353 -11.62 -20.52 8.38
CA TYR A 353 -11.29 -21.92 8.63
C TYR A 353 -12.00 -22.55 9.83
N ASP A 354 -12.92 -21.82 10.48
CA ASP A 354 -13.70 -22.23 11.65
C ASP A 354 -12.83 -22.96 12.69
N GLN A 355 -11.82 -22.23 13.19
CA GLN A 355 -10.85 -22.72 14.17
C GLN A 355 -11.01 -21.97 15.50
N PRO A 356 -11.89 -22.43 16.42
CA PRO A 356 -12.18 -21.72 17.67
C PRO A 356 -10.96 -21.38 18.54
N LYS A 357 -9.88 -22.18 18.44
CA LYS A 357 -8.60 -21.94 19.12
C LYS A 357 -7.89 -20.61 18.75
N TYR A 358 -8.33 -19.93 17.70
CA TYR A 358 -7.83 -18.60 17.31
C TYR A 358 -8.81 -17.46 17.63
N ALA A 359 -9.96 -17.74 18.26
CA ALA A 359 -10.90 -16.69 18.71
C ALA A 359 -10.26 -15.76 19.75
N ASP A 360 -9.52 -16.32 20.72
CA ASP A 360 -8.69 -15.55 21.66
C ASP A 360 -7.44 -14.95 21.01
N GLY A 361 -7.06 -15.45 19.83
CA GLY A 361 -5.85 -15.09 19.08
C GLY A 361 -5.76 -13.61 18.72
N PHE A 362 -6.90 -12.92 18.58
CA PHE A 362 -6.96 -11.47 18.39
C PHE A 362 -6.39 -10.69 19.56
N ALA A 363 -6.82 -11.03 20.79
CA ALA A 363 -6.38 -10.35 22.00
C ALA A 363 -4.90 -10.65 22.28
N LEU A 364 -4.46 -11.88 21.99
CA LEU A 364 -3.06 -12.28 22.06
C LEU A 364 -2.20 -11.51 21.03
N ALA A 365 -2.59 -11.49 19.76
CA ALA A 365 -1.88 -10.76 18.71
C ALA A 365 -1.78 -9.27 19.00
N TYR A 366 -2.87 -8.64 19.46
CA TYR A 366 -2.85 -7.22 19.84
C TYR A 366 -1.99 -6.95 21.09
N ALA A 367 -1.99 -7.85 22.08
CA ALA A 367 -1.10 -7.72 23.23
C ALA A 367 0.39 -7.90 22.85
N GLU A 368 0.69 -8.89 22.00
CA GLU A 368 2.02 -9.17 21.47
C GLU A 368 2.54 -8.00 20.63
N GLU A 369 1.79 -7.59 19.61
CA GLU A 369 2.17 -6.52 18.69
C GLU A 369 2.31 -5.16 19.40
N ARG A 370 1.40 -4.83 20.33
CA ARG A 370 1.51 -3.65 21.20
C ARG A 370 2.68 -3.73 22.20
N SER A 371 3.20 -4.92 22.48
CA SER A 371 4.41 -5.09 23.30
C SER A 371 5.71 -4.95 22.48
N MET A 372 5.64 -5.03 21.16
CA MET A 372 6.79 -5.00 20.24
C MET A 372 6.91 -3.68 19.46
N ILE A 373 5.79 -3.06 19.08
CA ILE A 373 5.77 -1.82 18.29
C ILE A 373 5.72 -0.59 19.22
N ASP A 374 6.58 0.40 18.96
CA ASP A 374 6.52 1.70 19.61
C ASP A 374 5.45 2.53 18.93
N VAL A 375 4.38 2.81 19.67
CA VAL A 375 3.24 3.58 19.21
C VAL A 375 3.38 5.07 19.55
N PHE A 376 4.51 5.52 20.07
CA PHE A 376 4.78 6.94 20.30
C PHE A 376 5.01 7.70 18.99
N GLU A 377 4.23 8.76 18.77
CA GLU A 377 4.36 9.71 17.67
C GLU A 377 5.09 10.98 18.17
N PRO A 378 6.37 11.20 17.82
CA PRO A 378 7.12 12.36 18.27
C PRO A 378 6.55 13.70 17.78
N ALA A 379 5.78 13.72 16.68
CA ALA A 379 5.20 14.94 16.15
C ALA A 379 3.99 15.45 16.97
N SER A 380 3.28 14.57 17.67
CA SER A 380 2.13 14.91 18.54
C SER A 380 2.44 14.77 20.03
N GLY A 381 3.52 14.05 20.39
CA GLY A 381 3.90 13.75 21.76
C GLY A 381 2.95 12.75 22.45
N ARG A 382 2.31 11.87 21.68
CA ARG A 382 1.27 10.93 22.16
C ARG A 382 1.55 9.51 21.69
N HIS A 383 0.98 8.55 22.40
CA HIS A 383 0.86 7.18 21.90
C HIS A 383 -0.37 7.08 20.98
N GLU A 384 -0.14 6.83 19.70
CA GLU A 384 -1.14 6.68 18.64
C GLU A 384 -0.98 5.29 17.99
N TYR A 385 -1.99 4.42 18.11
CA TYR A 385 -1.95 3.12 17.45
C TYR A 385 -2.15 3.31 15.94
N SER A 386 -1.07 3.22 15.17
CA SER A 386 -1.01 3.60 13.76
C SER A 386 -1.05 2.42 12.78
N MET A 387 -1.39 1.23 13.27
CA MET A 387 -1.50 0.02 12.45
C MET A 387 -2.80 0.04 11.63
N TRP A 388 -2.70 -0.47 10.40
CA TRP A 388 -3.81 -0.50 9.45
C TRP A 388 -4.46 -1.88 9.47
N ASN A 389 -5.60 -1.97 10.14
CA ASN A 389 -6.32 -3.22 10.42
C ASN A 389 -7.23 -3.54 9.23
N PHE A 390 -7.14 -4.74 8.63
CA PHE A 390 -7.89 -5.09 7.40
C PHE A 390 -8.43 -6.52 7.35
N CYS A 391 -9.63 -6.69 6.76
CA CYS A 391 -10.32 -7.98 6.64
C CYS A 391 -9.82 -8.81 5.44
N ASN A 392 -9.45 -8.11 4.35
CA ASN A 392 -8.79 -8.60 3.14
C ASN A 392 -8.37 -7.37 2.32
N ASN A 393 -7.65 -7.59 1.21
CA ASN A 393 -7.15 -6.55 0.30
C ASN A 393 -7.08 -7.12 -1.12
N HIS A 394 -6.34 -6.47 -2.03
CA HIS A 394 -6.23 -6.91 -3.42
C HIS A 394 -5.35 -8.15 -3.67
N ASP A 395 -4.55 -8.60 -2.70
CA ASP A 395 -3.63 -9.76 -2.78
C ASP A 395 -4.22 -11.03 -2.15
N ASN A 396 -5.41 -10.89 -1.57
CA ASN A 396 -6.09 -11.88 -0.76
C ASN A 396 -7.43 -12.28 -1.38
N TRP A 397 -8.02 -13.35 -0.86
CA TRP A 397 -9.39 -13.71 -1.22
C TRP A 397 -10.37 -12.68 -0.66
N ARG A 398 -11.40 -12.31 -1.44
CA ARG A 398 -12.58 -11.59 -0.91
C ARG A 398 -13.16 -12.41 0.24
N LEU A 399 -13.31 -11.81 1.41
CA LEU A 399 -13.73 -12.57 2.60
C LEU A 399 -15.11 -13.22 2.41
N GLN A 400 -16.03 -12.57 1.69
CA GLN A 400 -17.35 -13.14 1.31
C GLN A 400 -17.26 -14.41 0.44
N SER A 401 -16.17 -14.62 -0.30
CA SER A 401 -15.96 -15.87 -1.06
C SER A 401 -15.50 -17.05 -0.21
N MET A 402 -15.06 -16.76 1.02
CA MET A 402 -14.39 -17.70 1.90
C MET A 402 -15.21 -17.99 3.18
N THR A 403 -16.21 -17.19 3.50
CA THR A 403 -17.04 -17.37 4.69
C THR A 403 -18.45 -16.79 4.52
N SER A 404 -19.29 -16.97 5.54
CA SER A 404 -20.68 -16.50 5.53
C SER A 404 -20.81 -14.97 5.59
N THR A 405 -21.92 -14.45 5.07
CA THR A 405 -22.30 -13.02 5.22
C THR A 405 -22.36 -12.57 6.68
N ARG A 406 -22.68 -13.48 7.62
CA ARG A 406 -22.63 -13.21 9.06
C ARG A 406 -21.19 -12.96 9.52
N HIS A 407 -20.25 -13.79 9.08
CA HIS A 407 -18.85 -13.67 9.47
C HIS A 407 -18.20 -12.42 8.85
N LEU A 408 -18.48 -12.10 7.58
CA LEU A 408 -18.03 -10.82 6.99
C LEU A 408 -18.53 -9.61 7.80
N ARG A 409 -19.83 -9.55 8.12
CA ARG A 409 -20.40 -8.45 8.94
C ARG A 409 -19.72 -8.35 10.31
N VAL A 410 -19.44 -9.48 10.97
CA VAL A 410 -18.69 -9.51 12.23
C VAL A 410 -17.27 -8.98 12.06
N CYS A 411 -16.54 -9.39 11.01
CA CYS A 411 -15.19 -8.89 10.75
C CYS A 411 -15.17 -7.38 10.48
N LEU A 412 -16.07 -6.86 9.63
CA LEU A 412 -16.18 -5.42 9.35
C LEU A 412 -16.47 -4.60 10.62
N VAL A 413 -17.34 -5.11 11.50
CA VAL A 413 -17.62 -4.50 12.82
C VAL A 413 -16.38 -4.54 13.71
N ILE A 414 -15.72 -5.69 13.87
CA ILE A 414 -14.51 -5.82 14.69
C ILE A 414 -13.46 -4.82 14.24
N ILE A 415 -13.15 -4.74 12.95
CA ILE A 415 -12.12 -3.81 12.44
C ILE A 415 -12.49 -2.36 12.69
N THR A 416 -13.74 -1.97 12.43
CA THR A 416 -14.21 -0.59 12.62
C THR A 416 -14.05 -0.08 14.07
N PHE A 417 -14.05 -0.99 15.05
CA PHE A 417 -13.87 -0.66 16.47
C PHE A 417 -12.55 -1.19 17.09
N TRP A 418 -11.68 -1.84 16.30
CA TRP A 418 -10.38 -2.32 16.80
C TRP A 418 -9.40 -1.14 16.91
N PRO A 419 -8.57 -1.05 17.96
CA PRO A 419 -7.57 -0.01 18.07
C PRO A 419 -6.65 0.03 16.84
N GLY A 420 -6.57 1.19 16.17
CA GLY A 420 -5.82 1.38 14.94
C GLY A 420 -6.58 2.19 13.90
N LEU A 421 -6.17 2.03 12.64
CA LEU A 421 -6.78 2.66 11.48
C LEU A 421 -7.57 1.60 10.69
N PRO A 422 -8.93 1.62 10.72
CA PRO A 422 -9.74 0.62 10.04
C PRO A 422 -9.70 0.77 8.51
N LEU A 423 -9.22 -0.29 7.85
CA LEU A 423 -9.13 -0.40 6.39
C LEU A 423 -10.11 -1.46 5.87
N HIS A 424 -11.12 -1.01 5.14
CA HIS A 424 -12.04 -1.86 4.40
C HIS A 424 -11.63 -1.94 2.92
N TYR A 425 -11.92 -3.04 2.24
CA TYR A 425 -11.68 -3.17 0.79
C TYR A 425 -12.98 -2.91 0.04
N ALA A 426 -12.99 -1.89 -0.82
CA ALA A 426 -14.22 -1.42 -1.49
C ALA A 426 -14.95 -2.56 -2.19
N GLY A 427 -16.20 -2.81 -1.82
CA GLY A 427 -17.07 -3.85 -2.36
C GLY A 427 -17.44 -4.93 -1.33
N ASP A 428 -16.73 -4.99 -0.20
CA ASP A 428 -17.10 -5.87 0.90
C ASP A 428 -18.43 -5.43 1.53
N GLU A 429 -18.71 -4.12 1.57
CA GLU A 429 -20.00 -3.55 1.98
C GLU A 429 -21.16 -3.93 1.05
N GLN A 430 -20.87 -4.34 -0.19
CA GLN A 430 -21.82 -4.84 -1.19
C GLN A 430 -21.83 -6.37 -1.31
N LEU A 431 -21.05 -7.08 -0.48
CA LEU A 431 -20.86 -8.53 -0.50
C LEU A 431 -20.24 -9.04 -1.83
N LEU A 432 -19.26 -8.33 -2.39
CA LEU A 432 -18.55 -8.79 -3.60
C LEU A 432 -17.70 -10.05 -3.36
N ILE A 433 -17.60 -10.89 -4.39
CA ILE A 433 -16.90 -12.18 -4.40
C ILE A 433 -15.82 -12.22 -5.50
N GLY A 434 -14.70 -12.89 -5.27
CA GLY A 434 -13.54 -12.95 -6.19
C GLY A 434 -12.35 -13.75 -5.67
N LEU A 435 -11.44 -14.17 -6.55
CA LEU A 435 -10.32 -15.07 -6.23
C LEU A 435 -8.93 -14.39 -6.26
N ARG A 436 -8.06 -14.85 -5.34
CA ARG A 436 -6.85 -14.17 -4.82
C ARG A 436 -6.02 -13.32 -5.79
N ILE A 437 -5.54 -13.90 -6.89
CA ILE A 437 -4.66 -13.24 -7.90
C ILE A 437 -5.40 -13.18 -9.26
N ARG A 438 -6.66 -13.64 -9.28
CA ARG A 438 -7.53 -13.66 -10.46
C ARG A 438 -8.91 -13.14 -10.07
N PHE A 439 -8.89 -11.82 -9.90
CA PHE A 439 -9.85 -10.87 -10.45
C PHE A 439 -10.97 -10.34 -9.54
N LEU A 440 -11.24 -9.05 -9.76
CA LEU A 440 -12.48 -8.36 -9.43
C LEU A 440 -13.47 -8.64 -10.56
N SER A 441 -14.23 -9.74 -10.42
CA SER A 441 -15.07 -10.33 -11.49
C SER A 441 -16.24 -9.45 -11.96
N TYR A 442 -16.52 -8.37 -11.22
CA TYR A 442 -17.52 -7.36 -11.55
C TYR A 442 -16.89 -5.98 -11.32
N GLY A 443 -17.01 -5.09 -12.30
CA GLY A 443 -16.82 -3.66 -12.05
C GLY A 443 -17.86 -3.20 -11.01
N PHE A 444 -17.44 -2.37 -10.07
CA PHE A 444 -18.15 -2.11 -8.81
C PHE A 444 -19.63 -1.69 -8.97
N TRP A 445 -20.01 -1.06 -10.09
CA TRP A 445 -21.37 -0.54 -10.35
C TRP A 445 -22.20 -1.36 -11.34
N ARG A 446 -21.82 -2.60 -11.69
CA ARG A 446 -22.43 -3.37 -12.80
C ARG A 446 -23.74 -4.11 -12.50
N THR A 447 -24.46 -3.77 -11.42
CA THR A 447 -25.81 -4.26 -11.14
C THR A 447 -26.76 -3.09 -10.89
N GLU A 448 -27.84 -2.99 -11.68
CA GLU A 448 -28.85 -1.92 -11.57
C GLU A 448 -29.64 -1.99 -10.25
N GLU A 449 -29.59 -3.11 -9.54
CA GLU A 449 -30.12 -3.31 -8.19
C GLU A 449 -28.97 -3.51 -7.18
N LYS A 450 -28.61 -2.48 -6.39
CA LYS A 450 -27.91 -2.64 -5.09
C LYS A 450 -27.76 -1.40 -4.17
N ASP A 451 -28.55 -0.34 -4.35
CA ASP A 451 -28.53 0.80 -3.40
C ASP A 451 -28.99 0.41 -1.98
N GLU A 452 -29.67 -0.73 -1.80
CA GLU A 452 -29.98 -1.36 -0.51
C GLU A 452 -28.70 -1.87 0.21
N THR A 453 -27.91 -0.94 0.71
CA THR A 453 -26.58 -1.19 1.29
C THR A 453 -26.66 -1.67 2.75
N PRO A 454 -26.25 -2.91 3.09
CA PRO A 454 -26.36 -3.42 4.46
C PRO A 454 -25.52 -2.65 5.48
N MET A 455 -24.42 -2.01 5.06
CA MET A 455 -23.61 -1.14 5.92
C MET A 455 -24.31 0.19 6.26
N LEU A 456 -25.07 0.78 5.34
CA LEU A 456 -25.86 1.98 5.65
C LEU A 456 -26.99 1.65 6.64
N GLU A 457 -27.57 0.46 6.57
CA GLU A 457 -28.53 0.01 7.59
C GLU A 457 -27.86 -0.23 8.95
N LEU A 458 -26.70 -0.89 8.98
CA LEU A 458 -25.94 -1.16 10.21
C LEU A 458 -25.53 0.11 10.94
N LEU A 459 -25.10 1.13 10.19
CA LEU A 459 -24.61 2.41 10.73
C LEU A 459 -25.74 3.44 10.94
N GLY A 460 -26.85 3.35 10.20
CA GLY A 460 -27.93 4.33 10.20
C GLY A 460 -29.15 4.01 11.06
N ARG A 461 -29.50 2.73 11.29
CA ARG A 461 -30.76 2.35 11.96
C ARG A 461 -30.79 2.50 13.49
N GLN A 462 -29.73 2.98 14.14
CA GLN A 462 -29.73 3.21 15.60
C GLN A 462 -30.33 4.57 16.06
N ALA A 463 -30.93 5.35 15.17
CA ALA A 463 -31.65 6.58 15.50
C ALA A 463 -33.03 6.32 16.16
N ILE A 464 -33.05 5.73 17.35
CA ILE A 464 -34.28 5.57 18.16
C ILE A 464 -34.67 6.92 18.78
N PRO A 465 -35.94 7.37 18.65
CA PRO A 465 -36.38 8.68 19.14
C PRO A 465 -36.57 8.71 20.66
N TRP A 466 -35.54 9.14 21.39
CA TRP A 466 -35.62 9.41 22.82
C TRP A 466 -36.55 10.59 23.11
N ARG A 467 -37.42 10.45 24.13
CA ARG A 467 -38.40 11.48 24.50
C ARG A 467 -37.71 12.64 25.25
N SER A 468 -38.34 13.81 25.20
CA SER A 468 -37.74 15.11 25.54
C SER A 468 -37.59 15.40 27.05
N ALA A 469 -37.02 14.47 27.80
CA ALA A 469 -36.70 14.63 29.23
C ALA A 469 -35.19 14.46 29.52
N ASP A 470 -34.55 13.46 28.93
CA ASP A 470 -33.16 13.06 29.28
C ASP A 470 -32.06 13.81 28.50
N VAL A 471 -32.44 14.82 27.72
CA VAL A 471 -31.55 15.58 26.81
C VAL A 471 -30.41 16.32 27.56
N ALA A 472 -30.58 16.59 28.85
CA ALA A 472 -29.61 17.38 29.64
C ALA A 472 -28.26 16.68 29.88
N THR A 473 -28.20 15.35 29.86
CA THR A 473 -27.01 14.59 30.29
C THR A 473 -26.10 14.17 29.13
N LEU A 474 -26.61 14.14 27.89
CA LEU A 474 -25.87 13.60 26.74
C LEU A 474 -24.84 14.58 26.12
N SER A 475 -24.94 15.88 26.37
CA SER A 475 -24.08 16.90 25.73
C SER A 475 -22.66 17.02 26.30
N PHE A 476 -22.28 16.23 27.33
CA PHE A 476 -20.98 16.35 27.99
C PHE A 476 -19.99 15.21 27.67
N ALA A 477 -20.45 14.11 27.05
CA ALA A 477 -19.67 12.89 26.86
C ALA A 477 -18.93 12.75 25.51
N ILE A 478 -19.18 13.67 24.55
CA ILE A 478 -18.53 13.67 23.22
C ILE A 478 -17.07 14.19 23.29
N GLY A 479 -16.66 14.77 24.44
CA GLY A 479 -15.39 15.48 24.57
C GLY A 479 -14.13 14.63 24.70
N ARG A 480 -14.15 13.46 25.34
CA ARG A 480 -12.95 12.62 25.60
C ARG A 480 -13.26 11.12 25.80
N GLY A 481 -12.71 10.30 24.91
CA GLY A 481 -12.15 8.95 25.16
C GLY A 481 -12.98 7.86 25.88
N ASN A 482 -13.39 6.84 25.11
CA ASN A 482 -13.65 5.43 25.50
C ASN A 482 -14.81 5.14 26.50
N LEU A 483 -15.81 4.31 26.12
CA LEU A 483 -15.82 2.84 26.32
C LEU A 483 -17.10 2.18 25.71
N VAL A 484 -17.48 0.96 26.14
CA VAL A 484 -18.36 -0.04 25.46
C VAL A 484 -19.32 -0.74 26.46
N LEU A 485 -20.32 -1.52 25.99
CA LEU A 485 -21.13 -2.64 26.61
C LEU A 485 -22.68 -2.39 26.72
N TYR A 486 -23.61 -3.20 26.15
CA TYR A 486 -24.15 -4.58 26.44
C TYR A 486 -25.29 -4.62 27.49
N GLU A 487 -26.35 -5.47 27.48
CA GLU A 487 -26.94 -6.48 26.53
C GLU A 487 -28.51 -6.47 26.69
N LEU A 488 -29.46 -7.46 26.61
CA LEU A 488 -29.60 -8.94 26.55
C LEU A 488 -30.97 -9.33 25.87
N TRP A 489 -31.05 -10.45 25.12
CA TRP A 489 -32.19 -11.43 24.93
C TRP A 489 -33.56 -10.94 24.33
N ASP A 490 -34.48 -11.78 23.81
CA ASP A 490 -34.81 -13.22 24.00
C ASP A 490 -35.22 -13.96 22.67
N PHE A 491 -35.47 -15.28 22.75
CA PHE A 491 -35.78 -16.24 21.68
C PHE A 491 -37.16 -16.06 20.98
N GLN A 492 -37.32 -16.55 19.72
CA GLN A 492 -38.02 -17.83 19.42
C GLN A 492 -38.29 -18.16 17.93
N TYR A 493 -38.20 -19.47 17.63
CA TYR A 493 -38.80 -20.28 16.55
C TYR A 493 -38.42 -20.16 15.04
N LEU A 494 -38.11 -21.36 14.51
CA LEU A 494 -38.07 -21.83 13.10
C LEU A 494 -36.97 -21.25 12.19
#